data_AF-A0A2M7PSQ0-F1
#
_entry.id   AF-A0A2M7PSQ0-F1
#
_cell.length_a   1.000
_cell.length_b   1.000
_cell.length_c   1.000
_cell.angle_alpha   90.00
_cell.angle_beta   90.00
_cell.angle_gamma   90.00
#
_symmetry.space_group_name_H-M   'P 1'
#
loop_
_entity.id
_entity.type
_entity.pdbx_description
1 polymer ?
#
loop_
_entity_poly.entity_id
_entity_poly.type
_entity_poly.pdbx_seq_one_letter_code
_entity_poly.pdbx_strand_id
1 'polypeptide(L)'
;LSGVRSLVAMKHFGLNVASDSFLPSAYIEPRAGFVIIVADDPGCWSSVQEEEDTRYFARLANVPLIEPATPEEAKEFVKEAFIISEKFRTPVLFRETTRVAHTSEAVKLARINPPKTRGEFKKDYKKFYTFLPRIIEI
;
A
#
# COMPACT_ATOMS: atom_id res chain seq x y z
N LEU A 1 -3.86 11.86 2.40
CA LEU A 1 -4.29 12.98 3.30
C LEU A 1 -5.17 14.03 2.61
N SER A 2 -4.84 14.48 1.40
CA SER A 2 -5.58 15.53 0.66
C SER A 2 -6.90 15.06 0.01
N GLY A 3 -7.33 13.81 0.21
CA GLY A 3 -8.52 13.24 -0.42
C GLY A 3 -8.31 12.73 -1.85
N VAL A 4 -7.05 12.55 -2.27
CA VAL A 4 -6.67 11.95 -3.56
C VAL A 4 -6.10 10.56 -3.32
N ARG A 5 -6.45 9.59 -4.17
CA ARG A 5 -5.90 8.22 -4.13
C ARG A 5 -4.40 8.28 -4.37
N SER A 6 -3.64 7.51 -3.60
CA SER A 6 -2.18 7.46 -3.70
C SER A 6 -1.69 6.02 -3.78
N LEU A 7 -0.71 5.82 -4.63
CA LEU A 7 0.00 4.57 -4.79
C LEU A 7 1.50 4.86 -4.78
N VAL A 8 2.23 4.03 -4.04
CA VAL A 8 3.70 4.00 -4.10
C VAL A 8 4.12 2.57 -4.40
N ALA A 9 5.13 2.41 -5.24
CA ALA A 9 5.70 1.11 -5.57
C ALA A 9 7.19 1.11 -5.25
N MET A 10 7.66 0.06 -4.60
CA MET A 10 9.05 -0.11 -4.19
C MET A 10 9.40 -1.60 -4.08
N LYS A 11 10.69 -1.90 -3.98
CA LYS A 11 11.16 -3.23 -3.56
C LYS A 11 11.15 -3.32 -2.03
N HIS A 12 11.20 -4.51 -1.43
CA HIS A 12 11.23 -4.71 0.03
C HIS A 12 12.23 -3.82 0.78
N PHE A 13 13.46 -3.64 0.27
CA PHE A 13 14.41 -2.68 0.87
C PHE A 13 13.90 -1.24 0.94
N GLY A 14 13.10 -0.82 -0.04
CA GLY A 14 12.45 0.49 -0.03
C GLY A 14 11.42 0.59 1.10
N LEU A 15 10.73 -0.52 1.40
CA LEU A 15 9.81 -0.58 2.55
C LEU A 15 10.60 -0.51 3.87
N ASN A 16 11.77 -1.13 3.93
CA ASN A 16 12.67 -1.01 5.09
C ASN A 16 13.07 0.43 5.35
N VAL A 17 13.45 1.17 4.30
CA VAL A 17 13.76 2.61 4.40
C VAL A 17 12.52 3.40 4.80
N ALA A 18 11.35 3.09 4.23
CA ALA A 18 10.09 3.77 4.50
C ALA A 18 9.37 3.27 5.76
N SER A 19 9.96 2.35 6.53
CA SER A 19 9.30 1.68 7.66
C SER A 19 8.92 2.67 8.76
N ASP A 20 9.75 3.70 8.95
CA ASP A 20 9.53 4.83 9.85
C ASP A 20 8.25 5.61 9.53
N SER A 21 7.84 5.62 8.26
CA SER A 21 6.69 6.31 7.72
C SER A 21 5.49 5.37 7.57
N PHE A 22 5.75 4.11 7.21
CA PHE A 22 4.75 3.07 7.02
C PHE A 22 4.08 2.68 8.34
N LEU A 23 4.86 2.39 9.40
CA LEU A 23 4.29 1.93 10.67
C LEU A 23 3.34 2.96 11.29
N PRO A 24 3.68 4.26 11.36
CA PRO A 24 2.73 5.28 11.81
C PRO A 24 1.54 5.46 10.88
N SER A 25 1.69 5.21 9.58
CA SER A 25 0.59 5.34 8.62
C SER A 25 -0.57 4.38 8.88
N ALA A 26 -0.33 3.25 9.56
CA ALA A 26 -1.37 2.31 9.99
C ALA A 26 -2.35 2.93 11.02
N TYR A 27 -1.89 3.92 11.78
CA TYR A 27 -2.68 4.64 12.78
C TYR A 27 -3.33 5.91 12.22
N ILE A 28 -2.95 6.32 11.01
CA ILE A 28 -3.51 7.50 10.34
C ILE A 28 -4.70 7.04 9.50
N GLU A 29 -5.81 7.79 9.54
CA GLU A 29 -6.97 7.52 8.68
C GLU A 29 -6.82 8.24 7.31
N PRO A 30 -6.42 7.55 6.23
CA PRO A 30 -6.40 8.14 4.90
C PRO A 30 -7.82 8.53 4.43
N ARG A 31 -7.93 9.72 3.84
CA ARG A 31 -9.19 10.26 3.28
C ARG A 31 -9.57 9.71 1.89
N ALA A 32 -8.68 8.93 1.27
CA ALA A 32 -8.85 8.28 -0.02
C ALA A 32 -7.91 7.06 -0.05
N GLY A 33 -8.11 6.13 -0.98
CA GLY A 33 -7.34 4.89 -0.95
C GLY A 33 -5.83 5.09 -1.03
N PHE A 34 -5.12 4.38 -0.16
CA PHE A 34 -3.67 4.42 -0.01
C PHE A 34 -3.12 3.00 -0.14
N VAL A 35 -2.45 2.72 -1.26
CA VAL A 35 -1.91 1.40 -1.60
C VAL A 35 -0.38 1.49 -1.67
N ILE A 36 0.28 0.53 -1.05
CA ILE A 36 1.75 0.40 -1.03
C ILE A 36 2.09 -0.92 -1.72
N ILE A 37 2.60 -0.83 -2.95
CA ILE A 37 3.07 -2.01 -3.69
C ILE A 37 4.50 -2.31 -3.28
N VAL A 38 4.75 -3.54 -2.87
CA VAL A 38 6.06 -4.03 -2.47
C VAL A 38 6.41 -5.27 -3.28
N ALA A 39 7.48 -5.16 -4.05
CA ALA A 39 8.05 -6.28 -4.78
C ALA A 39 9.02 -7.07 -3.88
N ASP A 40 8.61 -8.26 -3.48
CA ASP A 40 9.44 -9.25 -2.81
C ASP A 40 10.20 -10.08 -3.85
N ASP A 41 11.37 -10.56 -3.46
CA ASP A 41 12.22 -11.39 -4.31
C ASP A 41 12.58 -12.71 -3.63
N PRO A 42 11.63 -13.66 -3.54
CA PRO A 42 11.89 -14.96 -2.94
C PRO A 42 13.03 -15.68 -3.68
N GLY A 43 14.03 -16.16 -2.94
CA GLY A 43 15.23 -16.78 -3.51
C GLY A 43 16.28 -15.82 -4.07
N CYS A 44 16.19 -14.51 -3.79
CA CYS A 44 17.27 -13.55 -4.06
C CYS A 44 17.73 -13.48 -5.53
N TRP A 45 16.82 -13.51 -6.50
CA TRP A 45 17.17 -13.51 -7.94
C TRP A 45 17.85 -12.20 -8.37
N SER A 46 17.44 -11.10 -7.77
CA SER A 46 17.89 -9.74 -8.03
C SER A 46 18.25 -8.98 -6.74
N SER A 47 17.91 -9.52 -5.57
CA SER A 47 18.38 -9.06 -4.26
C SER A 47 19.66 -9.78 -3.87
N VAL A 48 20.79 -9.08 -3.92
CA VAL A 48 22.09 -9.69 -3.62
C VAL A 48 22.27 -9.93 -2.11
N GLN A 49 21.56 -9.17 -1.27
CA GLN A 49 21.80 -9.12 0.17
C GLN A 49 20.84 -9.97 1.00
N GLU A 50 19.53 -9.91 0.75
CA GLU A 50 18.53 -10.61 1.56
C GLU A 50 17.27 -10.98 0.79
N GLU A 51 16.64 -12.07 1.25
CA GLU A 51 15.28 -12.44 0.90
C GLU A 51 14.39 -11.94 2.04
N GLU A 52 13.47 -11.04 1.72
CA GLU A 52 12.51 -10.51 2.68
C GLU A 52 11.08 -10.92 2.32
N ASP A 53 10.30 -11.22 3.36
CA ASP A 53 8.88 -11.51 3.27
C ASP A 53 8.07 -10.38 3.90
N THR A 54 7.47 -9.55 3.04
CA THR A 54 6.72 -8.36 3.46
C THR A 54 5.44 -8.70 4.25
N ARG A 55 5.02 -9.97 4.30
CA ARG A 55 3.87 -10.39 5.15
C ARG A 55 4.12 -10.11 6.63
N TYR A 56 5.36 -10.11 7.08
CA TYR A 56 5.70 -9.75 8.46
C TYR A 56 5.49 -8.26 8.75
N PHE A 57 5.77 -7.37 7.79
CA PHE A 57 5.45 -5.95 7.92
C PHE A 57 3.96 -5.71 8.02
N ALA A 58 3.16 -6.39 7.20
CA ALA A 58 1.71 -6.29 7.27
C ALA A 58 1.17 -6.75 8.62
N ARG A 59 1.70 -7.86 9.15
CA ARG A 59 1.34 -8.37 10.48
C ARG A 59 1.77 -7.42 11.60
N LEU A 60 2.96 -6.84 11.51
CA LEU A 60 3.49 -5.88 12.48
C LEU A 60 2.65 -4.60 12.52
N ALA A 61 2.30 -4.06 11.35
CA ALA A 61 1.49 -2.85 11.23
C ALA A 61 -0.01 -3.09 11.44
N ASN A 62 -0.44 -4.36 11.49
CA ASN A 62 -1.85 -4.77 11.52
C ASN A 62 -2.67 -4.18 10.34
N VAL A 63 -2.10 -4.23 9.13
CA VAL A 63 -2.73 -3.70 7.91
C VAL A 63 -3.11 -4.84 6.96
N PRO A 64 -4.13 -4.66 6.10
CA PRO A 64 -4.46 -5.66 5.08
C PRO A 64 -3.30 -5.85 4.09
N LEU A 65 -3.04 -7.09 3.72
CA LEU A 65 -2.12 -7.46 2.65
C LEU A 65 -2.86 -8.24 1.56
N ILE A 66 -2.60 -7.87 0.31
CA ILE A 66 -3.14 -8.53 -0.88
C ILE A 66 -1.97 -9.05 -1.72
N GLU A 67 -2.10 -10.27 -2.21
CA GLU A 67 -1.06 -10.96 -2.99
C GLU A 67 -1.70 -11.57 -4.23
N PRO A 68 -1.40 -11.07 -5.44
CA PRO A 68 -1.80 -11.71 -6.68
C PRO A 68 -0.84 -12.85 -7.06
N ALA A 69 -1.35 -13.83 -7.79
CA ALA A 69 -0.56 -14.92 -8.36
C ALA A 69 -0.30 -14.75 -9.88
N THR A 70 -1.05 -13.88 -10.56
CA THR A 70 -0.96 -13.65 -12.01
C THR A 70 -1.01 -12.15 -12.37
N PRO A 71 -0.50 -11.74 -13.55
CA PRO A 71 -0.66 -10.36 -14.04
C PRO A 71 -2.12 -9.90 -14.17
N GLU A 72 -3.04 -10.79 -14.57
CA GLU A 72 -4.49 -10.49 -14.63
C GLU A 72 -5.07 -10.24 -13.22
N GLU A 73 -4.71 -11.08 -12.24
CA GLU A 73 -5.11 -10.86 -10.84
C GLU A 73 -4.51 -9.56 -10.31
N ALA A 74 -3.26 -9.24 -10.62
CA ALA A 74 -2.63 -8.01 -10.15
C ALA A 74 -3.41 -6.76 -10.62
N LYS A 75 -3.84 -6.77 -11.89
CA LYS A 75 -4.66 -5.71 -12.50
C LYS A 75 -6.03 -5.56 -11.83
N GLU A 76 -6.67 -6.64 -11.40
CA GLU A 76 -7.97 -6.58 -10.72
C GLU A 76 -7.82 -6.28 -9.22
N PHE A 77 -6.91 -6.96 -8.53
CA PHE A 77 -6.70 -6.85 -7.10
C PHE A 77 -6.19 -5.48 -6.67
N VAL A 78 -5.44 -4.76 -7.52
CA VAL A 78 -5.04 -3.38 -7.18
C VAL A 78 -6.26 -2.46 -7.06
N LYS A 79 -7.34 -2.70 -7.81
CA LYS A 79 -8.60 -1.94 -7.67
C LYS A 79 -9.27 -2.26 -6.34
N GLU A 80 -9.31 -3.54 -5.98
CA GLU A 80 -9.82 -4.00 -4.69
C GLU A 80 -8.99 -3.44 -3.52
N ALA A 81 -7.68 -3.32 -3.66
CA ALA A 81 -6.81 -2.71 -2.67
C ALA A 81 -7.21 -1.26 -2.36
N PHE A 82 -7.54 -0.47 -3.38
CA PHE A 82 -8.08 0.88 -3.18
C PHE A 82 -9.43 0.87 -2.47
N ILE A 83 -10.33 -0.06 -2.84
CA ILE A 83 -11.67 -0.17 -2.22
C ILE A 83 -11.55 -0.55 -0.74
N ILE A 84 -10.71 -1.52 -0.42
CA ILE A 84 -10.42 -1.96 0.95
C ILE A 84 -9.83 -0.80 1.76
N SER A 85 -8.83 -0.11 1.21
CA SER A 85 -8.22 1.04 1.87
C SER A 85 -9.24 2.15 2.16
N GLU A 86 -10.14 2.45 1.22
CA GLU A 86 -11.19 3.46 1.40
C GLU A 86 -12.26 3.04 2.41
N LYS A 87 -12.65 1.76 2.39
CA LYS A 87 -13.67 1.21 3.28
C LYS A 87 -13.21 1.18 4.74
N PHE A 88 -11.98 0.74 4.97
CA PHE A 88 -11.43 0.55 6.31
C PHE A 88 -10.55 1.72 6.78
N ARG A 89 -10.31 2.72 5.91
CA ARG A 89 -9.46 3.89 6.19
C ARG A 89 -8.12 3.47 6.78
N THR A 90 -7.44 2.56 6.09
CA THR A 90 -6.14 2.03 6.48
C THR A 90 -5.28 1.86 5.21
N PRO A 91 -3.95 2.04 5.29
CA PRO A 91 -3.07 1.64 4.19
C PRO A 91 -3.27 0.16 3.86
N VAL A 92 -3.18 -0.19 2.57
CA VAL A 92 -3.18 -1.58 2.12
C VAL A 92 -1.83 -1.89 1.51
N LEU A 93 -1.22 -2.97 1.98
CA LEU A 93 0.01 -3.50 1.43
C LEU A 93 -0.35 -4.45 0.28
N PHE A 94 0.27 -4.25 -0.87
CA PHE A 94 0.09 -5.10 -2.04
C PHE A 94 1.43 -5.75 -2.36
N ARG A 95 1.53 -7.05 -2.09
CA ARG A 95 2.78 -7.80 -2.23
C ARG A 95 2.81 -8.44 -3.60
N GLU A 96 3.85 -8.15 -4.37
CA GLU A 96 4.15 -8.82 -5.62
C GLU A 96 5.43 -9.65 -5.46
N THR A 97 5.59 -10.71 -6.24
CA THR A 97 6.85 -11.49 -6.28
C THR A 97 7.48 -11.45 -7.66
N THR A 98 8.76 -11.78 -7.76
CA THR A 98 9.52 -11.89 -9.02
C THR A 98 8.75 -12.63 -10.13
N ARG A 99 7.98 -13.67 -9.79
CA ARG A 99 7.17 -14.41 -10.76
C ARG A 99 6.09 -13.53 -11.40
N VAL A 100 5.35 -12.75 -10.62
CA VAL A 100 4.30 -11.87 -11.17
C VAL A 100 4.94 -10.70 -11.92
N ALA A 101 5.99 -10.10 -11.34
CA ALA A 101 6.65 -8.91 -11.88
C ALA A 101 7.36 -9.15 -13.23
N HIS A 102 7.86 -10.36 -13.46
CA HIS A 102 8.58 -10.72 -14.70
C HIS A 102 7.76 -11.62 -15.65
N THR A 103 6.47 -11.84 -15.40
CA THR A 103 5.60 -12.59 -16.31
C THR A 103 4.79 -11.64 -17.19
N SER A 104 4.51 -12.04 -18.43
CA SER A 104 3.62 -11.32 -19.33
C SER A 104 2.40 -12.18 -19.68
N GLU A 105 1.22 -11.58 -19.65
CA GLU A 105 -0.06 -12.21 -19.97
C GLU A 105 -0.93 -11.24 -20.78
N ALA A 106 -1.77 -11.76 -21.68
CA ALA A 106 -2.74 -10.95 -22.40
C ALA A 106 -3.92 -10.60 -21.47
N VAL A 107 -4.06 -9.33 -21.11
CA VAL A 107 -5.09 -8.86 -20.18
C VAL A 107 -6.18 -8.05 -20.88
N LYS A 108 -7.43 -8.18 -20.39
CA LYS A 108 -8.53 -7.36 -20.90
C LYS A 108 -8.53 -5.99 -20.22
N LEU A 109 -8.38 -4.92 -20.98
CA LEU A 109 -8.46 -3.55 -20.45
C LEU A 109 -9.92 -3.14 -20.23
N ALA A 110 -10.18 -2.53 -19.07
CA ALA A 110 -11.43 -1.86 -18.77
C ALA A 110 -11.37 -0.38 -19.17
N ARG A 111 -12.51 0.31 -19.14
CA ARG A 111 -12.56 1.76 -19.33
C ARG A 111 -11.69 2.47 -18.28
N ILE A 112 -10.68 3.22 -18.72
CA ILE A 112 -9.85 4.04 -17.85
C ILE A 112 -10.58 5.36 -17.60
N ASN A 113 -10.92 5.61 -16.34
CA ASN A 113 -11.54 6.87 -15.93
C ASN A 113 -10.46 7.93 -15.73
N PRO A 114 -10.73 9.22 -16.02
CA PRO A 114 -9.79 10.29 -15.75
C PRO A 114 -9.48 10.38 -14.24
N PRO A 115 -8.21 10.57 -13.85
CA PRO A 115 -7.82 10.61 -12.45
C PRO A 115 -8.36 11.87 -11.76
N LYS A 116 -8.76 11.73 -10.49
CA LYS A 116 -8.99 12.88 -9.61
C LYS A 116 -7.64 13.39 -9.12
N THR A 117 -7.19 14.53 -9.62
CA THR A 117 -5.86 15.10 -9.30
C THR A 117 -5.89 16.23 -8.29
N ARG A 118 -7.06 16.86 -8.08
CA ARG A 118 -7.22 17.93 -7.11
C ARG A 118 -7.61 17.37 -5.75
N GLY A 119 -6.81 17.71 -4.74
CA GLY A 119 -7.07 17.41 -3.34
C GLY A 119 -6.94 18.67 -2.48
N GLU A 120 -7.57 18.64 -1.31
CA GLU A 120 -7.48 19.69 -0.31
C GLU A 120 -7.08 19.07 1.03
N PHE A 121 -5.94 19.52 1.56
CA PHE A 121 -5.51 19.14 2.89
C PHE A 121 -6.27 19.96 3.93
N LYS A 122 -7.25 19.33 4.59
CA LYS A 122 -7.94 19.90 5.76
C LYS A 122 -7.35 19.29 7.00
N LYS A 123 -6.68 20.10 7.84
CA LYS A 123 -6.02 19.63 9.06
C LYS A 123 -7.05 19.06 10.04
N ASP A 124 -6.90 17.78 10.38
CA ASP A 124 -7.76 17.06 11.34
C ASP A 124 -6.85 16.37 12.37
N TYR A 125 -6.80 16.95 13.57
CA TYR A 125 -5.90 16.49 14.63
C TYR A 125 -6.25 15.09 15.12
N LYS A 126 -7.52 14.69 15.06
CA LYS A 126 -7.98 13.38 15.55
C LYS A 126 -7.64 12.25 14.60
N LYS A 127 -7.43 12.54 13.31
CA LYS A 127 -7.21 11.53 12.27
C LYS A 127 -5.77 11.39 11.81
N PHE A 128 -4.97 12.44 11.98
CA PHE A 128 -3.63 12.52 11.38
C PHE A 128 -2.50 12.47 12.40
N TYR A 129 -2.82 12.50 13.69
CA TYR A 129 -1.84 12.42 14.75
C TYR A 129 -1.87 11.03 15.39
N THR A 130 -0.69 10.48 15.60
CA THR A 130 -0.48 9.16 16.20
C THR A 130 -0.26 9.25 17.72
N PHE A 131 -0.50 10.43 18.31
CA PHE A 131 -0.42 10.61 19.76
C PHE A 131 -1.54 9.86 20.49
N LEU A 132 -1.31 9.58 21.77
CA LEU A 132 -2.36 9.01 22.62
C LEU A 132 -3.61 9.91 22.59
N PRO A 133 -4.83 9.32 22.55
CA PRO A 133 -6.08 10.08 22.53
C PRO A 133 -6.15 11.17 23.63
N ARG A 134 -5.59 10.88 24.81
CA ARG A 134 -5.56 11.79 25.97
C ARG A 134 -4.75 13.07 25.73
N ILE A 135 -3.78 13.08 24.81
CA ILE A 135 -2.95 14.26 24.51
C ILE A 135 -3.68 15.19 23.52
N ILE A 136 -4.60 14.64 22.71
CA ILE A 136 -5.30 15.37 21.64
C ILE A 136 -6.53 16.15 22.17
N GLU A 137 -6.95 15.88 23.41
CA GLU A 137 -8.15 16.46 24.05
C GLU A 137 -7.88 17.73 24.88
N ILE A 138 -6.64 18.22 24.92
CA ILE A 138 -6.23 19.48 25.57
C ILE A 138 -6.18 20.60 24.52
#